data_AF-A0A085N2W9-F1
#
_entry.id   AF-A0A085N2W9-F1
#
_cell.length_a   1.000
_cell.length_b   1.000
_cell.length_c   1.000
_cell.angle_alpha   90.00
_cell.angle_beta   90.00
_cell.angle_gamma   90.00
#
_symmetry.space_group_name_H-M   'P 1'
#
loop_
_entity.id
_entity.type
_entity.pdbx_description
1 polymer ?
#
loop_
_entity_poly.entity_id
_entity_poly.type
_entity_poly.pdbx_seq_one_letter_code
_entity_poly.pdbx_strand_id
1 'polypeptide(L)' 'MKDVGEAPWCLRIRINHDKKLGTLSVDQERHIEQILERFGMVDSKMAKTPLESILFHAQQVL' A
#
# COMPACT_ATOMS: atom_id res chain seq x y z
N MET A 1 -12.28 -14.51 -25.80
CA MET A 1 -11.66 -14.63 -24.45
C MET A 1 -12.25 -15.85 -23.77
N LYS A 2 -11.43 -16.75 -23.25
CA LYS A 2 -11.91 -17.95 -22.53
C LYS A 2 -12.13 -17.57 -21.07
N ASP A 3 -13.28 -17.89 -20.52
CA ASP A 3 -13.53 -17.76 -19.09
C ASP A 3 -12.63 -18.75 -18.35
N VAL A 4 -11.71 -18.22 -17.55
CA VAL A 4 -10.78 -18.97 -16.71
C VAL A 4 -11.22 -18.97 -15.24
N GLY A 5 -12.40 -18.43 -14.95
CA GLY A 5 -12.92 -18.30 -13.60
C GLY A 5 -12.37 -17.07 -12.88
N GLU A 6 -12.64 -17.03 -11.58
CA GLU A 6 -12.29 -15.91 -10.70
C GLU A 6 -10.79 -15.91 -10.43
N ALA A 7 -10.13 -14.78 -10.68
CA ALA A 7 -8.70 -14.61 -10.42
C ALA A 7 -8.53 -14.04 -9.00
N PRO A 8 -8.08 -14.83 -8.01
CA PRO A 8 -7.93 -14.35 -6.65
C PRO A 8 -6.75 -13.37 -6.48
N TRP A 9 -5.81 -13.37 -7.43
CA TRP A 9 -4.60 -12.54 -7.41
C TRP A 9 -4.19 -12.08 -8.79
N CYS A 10 -3.75 -10.83 -8.90
CA CYS A 10 -3.10 -10.28 -10.09
C CYS A 10 -1.99 -9.32 -9.66
N LEU A 11 -0.76 -9.48 -10.17
CA LEU A 11 0.37 -8.60 -9.84
C LEU A 11 0.60 -8.39 -8.32
N ARG A 12 0.39 -9.44 -7.50
CA ARG A 12 0.44 -9.41 -6.01
C ARG A 12 -0.66 -8.58 -5.34
N ILE A 13 -1.66 -8.16 -6.09
CA ILE A 13 -2.88 -7.54 -5.58
C ILE A 13 -3.90 -8.65 -5.37
N ARG A 14 -4.46 -8.75 -4.17
CA ARG A 14 -5.58 -9.65 -3.88
C ARG A 14 -6.84 -9.02 -4.45
N ILE A 15 -7.62 -9.81 -5.16
CA ILE A 15 -8.92 -9.41 -5.69
C ILE A 15 -9.97 -10.15 -4.87
N ASN A 16 -10.82 -9.40 -4.17
CA ASN A 16 -11.94 -9.94 -3.41
C ASN A 16 -13.24 -9.53 -4.11
N HIS A 17 -14.10 -10.50 -4.35
CA HIS A 17 -15.37 -10.27 -5.01
C HIS A 17 -16.49 -10.72 -4.09
N ASP A 18 -17.24 -9.75 -3.57
CA ASP A 18 -18.45 -10.01 -2.81
C ASP A 18 -19.63 -10.02 -3.76
N LYS A 19 -20.05 -11.22 -4.17
CA LYS A 19 -21.19 -11.41 -5.08
C LYS A 19 -22.53 -11.05 -4.45
N LYS A 20 -22.63 -11.02 -3.11
CA LYS A 20 -23.88 -10.66 -2.41
C LYS A 20 -24.07 -9.15 -2.39
N LEU A 21 -22.98 -8.41 -2.14
CA LEU A 21 -22.99 -6.95 -2.16
C LEU A 21 -22.74 -6.37 -3.56
N GLY A 22 -22.32 -7.20 -4.52
CA GLY A 22 -21.97 -6.76 -5.87
C GLY A 22 -20.69 -5.91 -5.90
N THR A 23 -19.78 -6.11 -4.95
CA THR A 23 -18.58 -5.29 -4.81
C THR A 23 -17.33 -6.06 -5.20
N LEU A 24 -16.41 -5.34 -5.83
CA LEU A 24 -15.06 -5.79 -6.10
C LEU A 24 -14.11 -4.91 -5.30
N SER A 25 -13.33 -5.51 -4.41
CA SER A 25 -12.29 -4.81 -3.67
C SER A 25 -10.92 -5.40 -3.99
N VAL A 26 -9.92 -4.54 -3.90
CA VAL A 26 -8.53 -4.91 -4.10
C VAL A 26 -7.71 -4.49 -2.90
N ASP A 27 -6.80 -5.34 -2.48
CA ASP A 27 -5.89 -5.02 -1.38
C ASP A 27 -4.49 -5.56 -1.60
N GLN A 28 -3.53 -4.92 -0.96
CA GLN A 28 -2.11 -5.29 -0.97
C GLN A 28 -1.63 -5.56 0.44
N GLU A 29 -2.48 -6.12 1.32
CA GLU A 29 -2.32 -6.13 2.78
C GLU A 29 -0.90 -6.52 3.24
N ARG A 30 -0.26 -7.47 2.56
CA ARG A 30 1.08 -7.96 2.93
C ARG A 30 2.22 -7.43 2.07
N HIS A 31 1.93 -6.64 1.04
CA HIS A 31 2.97 -6.27 0.06
C HIS A 31 4.02 -5.35 0.67
N ILE A 32 3.59 -4.35 1.44
CA ILE A 32 4.49 -3.40 2.11
C ILE A 32 5.32 -4.14 3.17
N GLU A 33 4.67 -4.95 4.00
CA GLU A 33 5.35 -5.77 5.03
C GLU A 33 6.44 -6.67 4.42
N GLN A 34 6.10 -7.40 3.35
CA GLN A 34 7.06 -8.24 2.63
C GLN A 34 8.24 -7.45 2.03
N ILE A 35 7.98 -6.25 1.52
CA ILE A 35 9.05 -5.37 1.02
C ILE A 35 9.93 -4.91 2.18
N LEU A 36 9.34 -4.49 3.30
CA LEU A 36 10.09 -4.04 4.47
C LEU A 36 10.95 -5.16 5.05
N GLU A 37 10.40 -6.38 5.20
CA GLU A 37 11.16 -7.56 5.61
C GLU A 37 12.32 -7.86 4.66
N ARG A 38 12.05 -7.89 3.34
CA ARG A 38 13.06 -8.21 2.32
C ARG A 38 14.28 -7.28 2.36
N PHE A 39 14.07 -6.01 2.70
CA PHE A 39 15.14 -5.02 2.77
C PHE A 39 15.65 -4.78 4.19
N GLY A 40 15.17 -5.53 5.20
CA GLY A 40 15.58 -5.34 6.60
C GLY A 40 15.12 -4.00 7.19
N MET A 41 13.97 -3.49 6.73
CA MET A 41 13.43 -2.16 7.03
C MET A 41 12.26 -2.20 8.02
N VAL A 42 11.99 -3.34 8.66
CA VAL A 42 10.87 -3.51 9.59
C VAL A 42 10.94 -2.50 10.76
N ASP A 43 12.14 -2.22 11.25
CA ASP A 43 12.39 -1.30 12.38
C ASP A 43 12.90 0.08 11.94
N SER A 44 12.79 0.41 10.64
CA SER A 44 13.28 1.68 10.12
C SER A 44 12.50 2.85 10.70
N LYS A 45 13.23 3.80 11.30
CA LYS A 45 12.64 5.05 11.80
C LYS A 45 11.99 5.81 10.64
N MET A 46 10.84 6.42 10.91
CA MET A 46 10.20 7.33 9.96
C MET A 46 11.22 8.40 9.54
N ALA A 47 11.58 8.39 8.26
CA ALA A 47 12.38 9.47 7.70
C ALA A 47 11.52 10.73 7.74
N LYS A 48 12.07 11.83 8.29
CA LYS A 48 11.41 13.13 8.20
C LYS A 48 11.17 13.42 6.73
N THR A 49 9.91 13.47 6.31
CA THR A 49 9.59 13.89 4.96
C THR A 49 10.12 15.31 4.79
N PRO A 50 10.85 15.64 3.71
CA PRO A 50 11.36 17.00 3.51
C PRO A 50 10.27 18.07 3.62
N LEU A 51 9.02 17.71 3.35
CA LEU A 51 7.84 18.55 3.54
C LEU A 51 7.67 19.03 5.00
N GLU A 52 7.86 18.16 6.00
CA GLU A 52 7.82 18.57 7.42
C GLU A 52 8.93 19.56 7.75
N SER A 53 10.13 19.36 7.19
CA SER A 53 11.24 20.29 7.38
C SER A 53 10.93 21.66 6.75
N ILE A 54 10.33 21.68 5.56
CA ILE A 54 9.96 22.92 4.86
C ILE A 54 8.84 23.66 5.61
N LEU A 55 7.81 22.96 6.09
CA LEU A 55 6.71 23.55 6.86
C LEU A 55 7.18 24.14 8.20
N PHE A 56 8.10 23.46 8.90
CA PHE A 56 8.70 23.98 10.14
C PHE A 56 9.50 25.27 9.92
N HIS A 57 10.20 25.40 8.79
CA HIS A 57 10.91 26.64 8.46
C HIS A 57 9.95 27.75 8.03
N ALA A 58 8.87 27.42 7.31
CA ALA A 58 7.88 28.41 6.87
C ALA A 58 7.10 29.03 8.05
N GLN A 59 6.89 28.30 9.14
CA GLN A 59 6.20 28.80 10.34
C GLN A 59 7.06 29.66 11.26
N GLN A 60 8.39 29.61 11.14
CA GLN A 60 9.33 30.42 11.93
C GLN A 60 9.72 31.74 11.25
N VAL A 61 9.24 31.98 10.03
CA VAL A 61 9.50 33.18 9.20
C VAL A 61 8.23 34.05 9.05
N LEU A 62 7.11 33.66 9.68
CA LEU A 62 5.90 34.46 9.86
C LEU A 62 5.79 34.89 11.34
#